data_AF-E9B1H8-F1
#
_entry.id   AF-E9B1H8-F1
#
_cell.length_a   1.000
_cell.length_b   1.000
_cell.length_c   1.000
_cell.angle_alpha   90.00
_cell.angle_beta   90.00
_cell.angle_gamma   90.00
#
_symmetry.space_group_name_H-M   'P 1'
#
loop_
_entity.id
_entity.type
_entity.pdbx_description
1 polymer ?
#
loop_
_entity_poly.entity_id
_entity_poly.type
_entity_poly.pdbx_seq_one_letter_code
_entity_poly.pdbx_strand_id
1 'polypeptide(L)'
;MMPFLGPCITVPPKFCTVVLFQSDMILHRVRPVHSHMRKTRYCFTIWFDGALSNSDDDLLLKVQHLDEGAIPFLRRSAVQRTLSRAVYEAEYEESLADCFGADPVALQISLREHHAHLQQLLKHERLRAFLKVLKDYREDLRAA
;
A
#
# COMPACT_ATOMS: atom_id res chain seq x y z
N MET A 1 2.32 7.89 -3.93
CA MET A 1 3.24 6.77 -3.69
C MET A 1 3.50 6.68 -2.22
N MET A 2 3.56 5.48 -1.68
CA MET A 2 3.68 5.18 -0.26
C MET A 2 4.81 4.16 -0.09
N PRO A 3 6.08 4.60 -0.09
CA PRO A 3 7.19 3.74 0.31
C PRO A 3 6.90 3.17 1.70
N PHE A 4 7.17 1.89 1.94
CA PHE A 4 6.82 1.24 3.20
C PHE A 4 7.42 1.98 4.39
N LEU A 5 6.57 2.36 5.35
CA LEU A 5 6.90 3.14 6.54
C LEU A 5 7.65 4.45 6.22
N GLY A 6 7.60 4.92 4.98
CA GLY A 6 8.25 6.14 4.53
C GLY A 6 7.26 7.29 4.35
N PRO A 7 7.77 8.50 4.05
CA PRO A 7 6.92 9.64 3.77
C PRO A 7 6.07 9.40 2.51
N CYS A 8 4.81 9.82 2.55
CA CYS A 8 3.91 9.76 1.39
C CYS A 8 4.36 10.79 0.33
N ILE A 9 4.59 10.32 -0.89
CA ILE A 9 5.06 11.15 -2.01
C ILE A 9 3.91 11.34 -3.00
N THR A 10 3.54 12.58 -3.29
CA THR A 10 2.55 12.90 -4.34
C THR A 10 3.27 13.41 -5.58
N VAL A 11 3.08 12.73 -6.71
CA VAL A 11 3.66 13.13 -7.99
C VAL A 11 2.58 13.73 -8.89
N PRO A 12 2.67 15.01 -9.27
CA PRO A 12 1.72 15.61 -10.20
C PRO A 12 1.95 15.07 -11.63
N PRO A 13 0.89 14.74 -12.39
CA PRO A 13 1.01 14.23 -13.76
C PRO A 13 1.25 15.37 -14.76
N LYS A 14 2.44 15.99 -14.71
CA LYS A 14 2.84 17.06 -15.64
C LYS A 14 3.22 16.46 -17.00
N PHE A 15 3.11 17.28 -18.06
CA PHE A 15 3.54 16.88 -19.41
C PHE A 15 5.01 16.46 -19.41
N CYS A 16 5.35 15.40 -20.16
CA CYS A 16 6.69 14.81 -20.24
C CYS A 16 7.32 14.40 -18.88
N THR A 17 6.51 14.10 -17.85
CA THR A 17 7.01 13.55 -16.60
C THR A 17 7.02 12.04 -16.64
N VAL A 18 8.17 11.44 -16.33
CA VAL A 18 8.34 9.99 -16.18
C VAL A 18 8.50 9.66 -14.70
N VAL A 19 7.83 8.59 -14.26
CA VAL A 19 7.95 8.05 -12.91
C VAL A 19 8.38 6.60 -13.02
N LEU A 20 9.52 6.27 -12.42
CA LEU A 20 10.04 4.90 -12.34
C LEU A 20 9.94 4.44 -10.89
N PHE A 21 9.42 3.24 -10.67
CA PHE A 21 9.29 2.64 -9.35
C PHE A 21 9.23 1.13 -9.42
N GLN A 22 9.55 0.47 -8.31
CA GLN A 22 9.47 -0.98 -8.18
C GLN A 22 8.02 -1.44 -8.04
N SER A 23 7.55 -2.26 -8.98
CA SER A 23 6.16 -2.72 -9.07
C SER A 23 5.73 -3.58 -7.87
N ASP A 24 6.66 -4.32 -7.27
CA ASP A 24 6.47 -5.25 -6.17
C ASP A 24 6.66 -4.64 -4.77
N MET A 25 7.30 -3.47 -4.69
CA MET A 25 7.70 -2.85 -3.42
C MET A 25 7.12 -1.46 -3.18
N ILE A 26 6.50 -0.83 -4.16
CA ILE A 26 5.94 0.51 -3.99
C ILE A 26 4.41 0.47 -4.01
N LEU A 27 3.83 0.53 -2.81
CA LEU A 27 2.41 0.80 -2.66
C LEU A 27 2.10 2.19 -3.24
N HIS A 28 1.06 2.28 -4.05
CA HIS A 28 0.64 3.55 -4.64
C HIS A 28 -0.85 3.54 -4.93
N ARG A 29 -1.42 4.73 -5.05
CA ARG A 29 -2.79 4.95 -5.52
C ARG A 29 -2.81 6.10 -6.49
N VAL A 30 -3.81 6.09 -7.35
CA VAL A 30 -4.09 7.17 -8.28
C VAL A 30 -5.26 7.99 -7.72
N ARG A 31 -5.04 9.26 -7.43
CA ARG A 31 -6.10 10.15 -6.91
C ARG A 31 -7.13 10.48 -8.01
N PRO A 32 -8.40 10.73 -7.64
CA PRO A 32 -9.42 11.14 -8.59
C PRO A 32 -9.07 12.44 -9.31
N VAL A 33 -9.61 12.62 -10.52
CA VAL A 33 -9.43 13.83 -11.32
C VAL A 33 -10.51 14.85 -10.95
N HIS A 34 -10.22 15.76 -10.02
CA HIS A 34 -11.16 16.79 -9.54
C HIS A 34 -11.15 18.09 -10.38
N SER A 35 -11.00 18.01 -11.69
CA SER A 35 -10.99 19.23 -12.53
C SER A 35 -12.41 19.74 -12.78
N HIS A 36 -12.73 20.95 -12.30
CA HIS A 36 -13.95 21.69 -12.66
C HIS A 36 -14.08 21.91 -14.18
N MET A 37 -12.96 21.88 -14.90
CA MET A 37 -12.90 22.00 -16.36
C MET A 37 -12.61 20.63 -17.00
N ARG A 38 -13.45 19.59 -16.83
CA ARG A 38 -13.38 18.27 -17.53
C ARG A 38 -12.05 17.95 -18.25
N LYS A 39 -10.93 17.89 -17.53
CA LYS A 39 -9.61 17.70 -18.15
C LYS A 39 -9.36 16.20 -18.21
N THR A 40 -9.30 15.67 -19.43
CA THR A 40 -8.91 14.26 -19.64
C THR A 40 -7.44 14.09 -19.25
N ARG A 41 -7.16 13.08 -18.43
CA ARG A 41 -5.79 12.69 -18.07
C ARG A 41 -5.35 11.53 -18.94
N TYR A 42 -4.29 11.75 -19.71
CA TYR A 42 -3.61 10.70 -20.48
C TYR A 42 -2.40 10.19 -19.70
N CYS A 43 -2.16 8.88 -19.78
CA CYS A 43 -1.01 8.21 -19.19
C CYS A 43 -0.59 7.07 -20.10
N PHE A 44 0.72 6.86 -20.22
CA PHE A 44 1.30 5.73 -20.91
C PHE A 44 2.18 4.98 -19.92
N THR A 45 2.00 3.66 -19.85
CA THR A 45 2.67 2.80 -18.86
C THR A 45 3.46 1.73 -19.61
N ILE A 46 4.72 1.54 -19.21
CA ILE A 46 5.56 0.43 -19.62
C ILE A 46 5.89 -0.39 -18.38
N TRP A 47 5.78 -1.71 -18.49
CA TRP A 47 6.29 -2.65 -17.49
C TRP A 47 7.53 -3.35 -18.03
N PHE A 48 8.50 -3.54 -17.15
CA PHE A 48 9.71 -4.32 -17.40
C PHE A 48 9.68 -5.54 -16.49
N ASP A 49 9.62 -6.74 -17.08
CA ASP A 49 9.53 -7.97 -16.30
C ASP A 49 10.87 -8.32 -15.66
N GLY A 50 10.82 -8.75 -14.41
CA GLY A 50 11.97 -9.26 -13.67
C GLY A 50 11.92 -10.78 -13.59
N ALA A 51 12.95 -11.46 -14.11
CA ALA A 51 13.04 -12.92 -14.12
C ALA A 51 13.07 -13.57 -12.73
N LEU A 52 13.44 -12.80 -11.69
CA LEU A 52 13.59 -13.26 -10.31
C LEU A 52 12.56 -12.64 -9.35
N SER A 53 11.45 -12.13 -9.88
CA SER A 53 10.39 -11.54 -9.05
C SER A 53 9.51 -12.61 -8.42
N ASN A 54 8.96 -12.33 -7.22
CA ASN A 54 8.04 -13.21 -6.50
C ASN A 54 8.66 -14.57 -6.11
N SER A 55 9.90 -14.56 -5.66
CA SER A 55 10.49 -15.72 -4.99
C SER A 55 9.77 -16.00 -3.66
N ASP A 56 10.00 -17.17 -3.06
CA ASP A 56 9.43 -17.51 -1.74
C ASP A 56 9.83 -16.48 -0.66
N ASP A 57 11.04 -15.92 -0.75
CA ASP A 57 11.51 -14.88 0.17
C ASP A 57 10.77 -13.54 0.00
N ASP A 58 10.15 -13.31 -1.17
CA ASP A 58 9.35 -12.12 -1.48
C ASP A 58 7.86 -12.26 -1.10
N LEU A 59 7.41 -13.50 -0.89
CA LEU A 59 6.00 -13.85 -0.69
C LEU A 59 5.70 -14.29 0.75
N LEU A 60 6.67 -14.88 1.43
CA LEU A 60 6.47 -15.52 2.72
C LEU A 60 6.93 -14.64 3.89
N LEU A 61 5.96 -14.16 4.67
CA LEU A 61 6.23 -13.53 5.96
C LEU A 61 6.59 -14.59 7.01
N LYS A 62 7.88 -14.69 7.35
CA LYS A 62 8.42 -15.63 8.34
C LYS A 62 8.37 -15.04 9.74
N VAL A 63 8.37 -15.88 10.78
CA VAL A 63 8.33 -15.47 12.19
C VAL A 63 9.48 -14.51 12.56
N GLN A 64 10.66 -14.71 11.97
CA GLN A 64 11.82 -13.84 12.18
C GLN A 64 11.61 -12.40 11.68
N HIS A 65 10.60 -12.16 10.82
CA HIS A 65 10.26 -10.83 10.32
C HIS A 65 9.27 -10.10 11.24
N LEU A 66 8.79 -10.73 12.32
CA LEU A 66 7.80 -10.17 13.26
C LEU A 66 8.46 -9.51 14.47
N ASP A 67 9.51 -8.74 14.22
CA ASP A 67 10.29 -8.02 15.22
C ASP A 67 10.72 -6.66 14.65
N GLU A 68 10.89 -5.66 15.52
CA GLU A 68 11.26 -4.30 15.13
C GLU A 68 12.59 -4.25 14.36
N GLY A 69 13.54 -5.13 14.69
CA GLY A 69 14.80 -5.27 13.96
C GLY A 69 14.64 -5.65 12.49
N ALA A 70 13.48 -6.18 12.07
CA ALA A 70 13.19 -6.51 10.68
C ALA A 70 12.71 -5.31 9.84
N ILE A 71 12.41 -4.16 10.44
CA ILE A 71 11.91 -2.97 9.73
C ILE A 71 12.80 -2.56 8.53
N PRO A 72 14.13 -2.45 8.66
CA PRO A 72 14.99 -2.09 7.52
C PRO A 72 14.95 -3.09 6.36
N PHE A 73 14.68 -4.36 6.66
CA PHE A 73 14.45 -5.40 5.65
C PHE A 73 13.08 -5.24 5.00
N LEU A 74 12.01 -5.11 5.78
CA LEU A 74 10.64 -4.95 5.28
C LEU A 74 10.50 -3.75 4.35
N ARG A 75 11.17 -2.64 4.65
CA ARG A 75 11.21 -1.43 3.80
C ARG A 75 11.80 -1.67 2.41
N ARG A 76 12.61 -2.71 2.26
CA ARG A 76 13.36 -3.04 1.03
C ARG A 76 12.99 -4.41 0.45
N SER A 77 11.87 -4.98 0.89
CA SER A 77 11.41 -6.30 0.45
C SER A 77 9.98 -6.22 -0.05
N ALA A 78 9.66 -7.04 -1.05
CA ALA A 78 8.30 -7.22 -1.57
C ALA A 78 7.38 -7.95 -0.57
N VAL A 79 7.92 -8.55 0.50
CA VAL A 79 7.15 -9.19 1.56
C VAL A 79 6.22 -8.21 2.28
N GLN A 80 6.53 -6.90 2.23
CA GLN A 80 5.69 -5.83 2.76
C GLN A 80 4.25 -5.88 2.23
N ARG A 81 4.02 -6.46 1.04
CA ARG A 81 2.69 -6.61 0.44
C ARG A 81 1.74 -7.37 1.37
N THR A 82 2.26 -8.36 2.11
CA THR A 82 1.51 -9.16 3.10
C THR A 82 1.01 -8.33 4.29
N LEU A 83 1.65 -7.19 4.57
CA LEU A 83 1.36 -6.32 5.72
C LEU A 83 0.70 -5.01 5.32
N SER A 84 0.92 -4.56 4.08
CA SER A 84 0.59 -3.21 3.60
C SER A 84 -0.87 -2.83 3.82
N ARG A 85 -1.80 -3.77 3.60
CA ARG A 85 -3.23 -3.52 3.79
C ARG A 85 -3.60 -3.23 5.24
N ALA A 86 -2.92 -3.87 6.20
CA ALA A 86 -3.14 -3.64 7.62
C ALA A 86 -2.40 -2.39 8.11
N VAL A 87 -1.16 -2.16 7.65
CA VAL A 87 -0.37 -0.99 8.04
C VAL A 87 -0.97 0.31 7.48
N TYR A 88 -1.53 0.27 6.27
CA TYR A 88 -2.12 1.41 5.57
C TYR A 88 -3.65 1.31 5.45
N GLU A 89 -4.29 0.69 6.45
CA GLU A 89 -5.74 0.43 6.49
C GLU A 89 -6.58 1.66 6.12
N ALA A 90 -6.35 2.79 6.78
CA ALA A 90 -7.07 4.04 6.51
C ALA A 90 -6.88 4.52 5.05
N GLU A 91 -5.67 4.44 4.50
CA GLU A 91 -5.42 4.82 3.12
C GLU A 91 -6.06 3.85 2.11
N TYR A 92 -6.18 2.57 2.45
CA TYR A 92 -6.91 1.59 1.65
C TYR A 92 -8.42 1.90 1.65
N GLU A 93 -9.02 2.16 2.81
CA GLU A 93 -10.44 2.52 2.92
C GLU A 93 -10.77 3.82 2.19
N GLU A 94 -9.95 4.86 2.35
CA GLU A 94 -10.10 6.12 1.62
C GLU A 94 -10.05 5.88 0.11
N SER A 95 -9.16 5.01 -0.35
CA SER A 95 -9.06 4.67 -1.78
C SER A 95 -10.26 3.88 -2.28
N LEU A 96 -10.84 3.00 -1.46
CA LEU A 96 -12.07 2.29 -1.80
C LEU A 96 -13.26 3.26 -1.90
N ALA A 97 -13.35 4.22 -0.98
CA ALA A 97 -14.33 5.30 -1.04
C ALA A 97 -14.16 6.18 -2.28
N ASP A 98 -12.93 6.53 -2.65
CA ASP A 98 -12.65 7.28 -3.88
C ASP A 98 -13.04 6.49 -5.15
N CYS A 99 -12.83 5.18 -5.15
CA CYS A 99 -13.13 4.30 -6.29
C CYS A 99 -14.62 4.03 -6.46
N PHE A 100 -15.32 3.73 -5.37
CA PHE A 100 -16.70 3.23 -5.40
C PHE A 100 -17.70 4.17 -4.75
N GLY A 101 -17.31 5.37 -4.31
CA GLY A 101 -18.19 6.29 -3.56
C GLY A 101 -19.46 6.70 -4.29
N ALA A 102 -19.49 6.62 -5.62
CA ALA A 102 -20.68 6.84 -6.43
C ALA A 102 -21.64 5.64 -6.48
N ASP A 103 -21.17 4.44 -6.10
CA ASP A 103 -21.93 3.19 -6.02
C ASP A 103 -21.85 2.63 -4.58
N PRO A 104 -22.85 2.96 -3.73
CA PRO A 104 -22.86 2.52 -2.34
C PRO A 104 -22.81 1.00 -2.16
N VAL A 105 -23.38 0.23 -3.09
CA VAL A 105 -23.40 -1.24 -3.01
C VAL A 105 -22.01 -1.79 -3.28
N ALA A 106 -21.37 -1.33 -4.36
CA ALA A 106 -20.00 -1.73 -4.67
C ALA A 106 -19.01 -1.31 -3.57
N LEU A 107 -19.20 -0.13 -2.98
CA LEU A 107 -18.41 0.33 -1.84
C LEU A 107 -18.57 -0.59 -0.61
N GLN A 108 -19.81 -0.92 -0.23
CA GLN A 108 -20.06 -1.80 0.92
C GLN A 108 -19.45 -3.19 0.73
N ILE A 109 -19.58 -3.78 -0.46
CA ILE A 109 -18.97 -5.08 -0.78
C ILE A 109 -17.44 -4.98 -0.66
N SER A 110 -16.83 -3.94 -1.24
CA SER A 110 -15.38 -3.77 -1.23
C SER A 110 -14.82 -3.54 0.18
N LEU A 111 -15.51 -2.75 1.01
CA LEU A 111 -15.14 -2.54 2.41
C LEU A 111 -15.28 -3.83 3.22
N ARG A 112 -16.35 -4.60 3.00
CA ARG A 112 -16.53 -5.90 3.66
C ARG A 112 -15.38 -6.86 3.35
N GLU A 113 -14.97 -6.98 2.09
CA GLU A 113 -13.84 -7.84 1.70
C GLU A 113 -12.51 -7.33 2.30
N HIS A 114 -12.32 -6.01 2.35
CA HIS A 114 -11.17 -5.41 3.02
C HIS A 114 -11.12 -5.77 4.51
N HIS A 115 -12.23 -5.60 5.24
CA HIS A 115 -12.32 -5.92 6.66
C HIS A 115 -12.19 -7.42 6.93
N ALA A 116 -12.78 -8.26 6.09
CA ALA A 116 -12.66 -9.73 6.21
C ALA A 116 -11.19 -10.18 6.09
N HIS A 117 -10.44 -9.60 5.16
CA HIS A 117 -9.01 -9.86 5.03
C HIS A 117 -8.23 -9.44 6.29
N LEU A 118 -8.50 -8.24 6.81
CA LEU A 118 -7.84 -7.75 8.03
C LEU A 118 -8.16 -8.62 9.24
N GLN A 119 -9.43 -8.99 9.42
CA GLN A 119 -9.86 -9.90 10.48
C GLN A 119 -9.09 -11.22 10.44
N GLN A 120 -8.86 -11.79 9.25
CA GLN A 120 -8.08 -13.02 9.10
C GLN A 120 -6.61 -12.83 9.51
N LEU A 121 -5.96 -11.73 9.11
CA LEU A 121 -4.58 -11.42 9.51
C LEU A 121 -4.46 -11.23 11.03
N LEU A 122 -5.43 -10.54 11.65
CA LEU A 122 -5.41 -10.18 13.06
C LEU A 122 -5.70 -11.33 14.03
N LYS A 123 -6.08 -12.51 13.52
CA LYS A 123 -6.21 -13.74 14.35
C LYS A 123 -4.87 -14.18 14.97
N HIS A 124 -3.76 -13.85 14.34
CA HIS A 124 -2.43 -14.23 14.82
C HIS A 124 -1.89 -13.17 15.79
N GLU A 125 -1.77 -13.51 17.08
CA GLU A 125 -1.44 -12.53 18.12
C GLU A 125 -0.08 -11.85 17.92
N ARG A 126 0.95 -12.62 17.54
CA ARG A 126 2.31 -12.06 17.29
C ARG A 126 2.28 -11.08 16.13
N LEU A 127 1.57 -11.41 15.06
CA LEU A 127 1.41 -10.53 13.90
C LEU A 127 0.63 -9.26 14.28
N ARG A 128 -0.47 -9.40 15.03
CA ARG A 128 -1.26 -8.27 15.54
C ARG A 128 -0.41 -7.32 16.39
N ALA A 129 0.39 -7.87 17.31
CA ALA A 129 1.30 -7.08 18.14
C ALA A 129 2.35 -6.35 17.28
N PHE A 130 2.95 -7.04 16.31
CA PHE A 130 3.93 -6.45 15.43
C PHE A 130 3.33 -5.37 14.50
N LEU A 131 2.11 -5.57 13.98
CA LEU A 131 1.41 -4.56 13.19
C LEU A 131 1.18 -3.26 13.97
N LYS A 132 0.96 -3.35 15.28
CA LYS A 132 0.89 -2.17 16.15
C LYS A 132 2.22 -1.43 16.15
N VAL A 133 3.34 -2.12 16.36
CA VAL A 133 4.69 -1.53 16.28
C VAL A 133 4.92 -0.83 14.94
N LEU A 134 4.54 -1.46 13.83
CA LEU A 134 4.69 -0.86 12.49
C LEU A 134 3.83 0.41 12.31
N LYS A 135 2.60 0.41 12.83
CA LYS A 135 1.72 1.58 12.80
C LYS A 135 2.29 2.71 13.66
N ASP A 136 2.72 2.41 14.88
CA ASP A 136 3.31 3.38 15.81
C ASP A 136 4.59 4.00 15.20
N TYR A 137 5.51 3.18 14.68
CA TYR A 137 6.72 3.63 13.98
C TYR A 137 6.42 4.55 12.79
N ARG A 138 5.33 4.28 12.04
CA ARG A 138 4.91 5.10 10.91
C ARG A 138 4.42 6.48 11.36
N GLU A 139 3.66 6.54 12.45
CA GLU A 139 3.14 7.81 12.97
C GLU A 139 4.28 8.65 13.60
N ASP A 140 5.24 8.03 14.27
CA ASP A 140 6.44 8.72 14.77
C ASP A 140 7.22 9.38 13.63
N LEU A 141 7.40 8.68 12.49
CA LEU A 141 8.04 9.23 11.30
C LEU A 141 7.25 10.33 10.59
N ARG A 142 5.93 10.44 10.84
CA ARG A 142 5.11 11.53 10.33
C ARG A 142 5.15 12.77 11.22
N ALA A 143 5.44 12.58 12.50
CA ALA A 143 5.53 13.65 13.49
C ALA A 143 6.91 14.33 13.51
N ALA A 144 7.96 13.64 13.05
CA ALA A 144 9.34 14.14 12.92
C ALA A 144 9.55 14.97 11.64
#